data_AF-X0UGF5-F1
#
_entry.id   AF-X0UGF5-F1
#
_cell.length_a   1.000
_cell.length_b   1.000
_cell.length_c   1.000
_cell.angle_alpha   90.00
_cell.angle_beta   90.00
_cell.angle_gamma   90.00
#
_symmetry.space_group_name_H-M   'P 1'
#
loop_
_entity.id
_entity.type
_entity.pdbx_description
1 polymer ?
#
loop_
_entity_poly.entity_id
_entity_poly.type
_entity_poly.pdbx_seq_one_letter_code
_entity_poly.pdbx_strand_id
1 'polypeptide(L)' 'MKEIYIRFMAPVIPVTIDHLMKIIDTKLHEKYERINLLLSSPGGSVFHGLSVYNFLKGAPIEVYTYNFGSVDSIGIVMYC' A
#
# COMPACT_ATOMS: atom_id res chain seq x y z
N MET A 1 11.55 10.20 14.19
CA MET A 1 10.84 9.74 12.99
C MET A 1 9.70 8.85 13.38
N LYS A 2 8.46 9.22 13.05
CA LYS A 2 7.25 8.48 13.40
C LYS A 2 6.89 7.55 12.24
N GLU A 3 6.99 6.24 12.44
CA GLU A 3 6.77 5.23 11.40
C GLU A 3 5.60 4.29 11.72
N ILE A 4 4.95 3.77 10.68
CA ILE A 4 3.84 2.82 10.79
C ILE A 4 4.12 1.57 9.95
N TYR A 5 3.65 0.43 10.43
CA TYR A 5 3.68 -0.85 9.73
C TYR A 5 2.26 -1.25 9.35
N ILE A 6 2.00 -1.38 8.06
CA ILE A 6 0.69 -1.76 7.53
C ILE A 6 0.84 -3.10 6.81
N ARG A 7 0.13 -4.12 7.29
CA ARG A 7 0.10 -5.44 6.64
C ARG A 7 -1.09 -5.52 5.71
N PHE A 8 -0.82 -5.67 4.42
CA PHE A 8 -1.81 -5.93 3.39
C PHE A 8 -1.67 -7.37 2.89
N MET A 9 -2.61 -8.22 3.33
CA MET A 9 -2.72 -9.62 2.92
C MET A 9 -4.10 -9.87 2.31
N ALA A 10 -4.25 -9.55 1.02
CA ALA A 10 -5.53 -9.59 0.34
C ALA A 10 -5.37 -9.49 -1.18
N PRO A 11 -6.38 -9.88 -1.98
CA PRO A 11 -6.45 -9.50 -3.39
C PRO A 11 -6.60 -7.97 -3.54
N VAL A 12 -6.13 -7.43 -4.67
CA VAL A 12 -6.26 -6.03 -5.05
C VAL A 12 -7.65 -5.82 -5.67
N ILE A 13 -8.62 -5.40 -4.87
CA ILE A 13 -10.02 -5.19 -5.28
C ILE A 13 -10.57 -3.92 -4.61
N PRO A 14 -11.71 -3.34 -5.05
CA PRO A 14 -12.19 -2.06 -4.53
C PRO A 14 -12.26 -2.01 -2.99
N VAL A 15 -12.88 -3.01 -2.37
CA VAL A 15 -13.07 -3.05 -0.91
C VAL A 15 -11.78 -3.11 -0.10
N THR A 16 -10.77 -3.86 -0.57
CA THR A 16 -9.49 -4.01 0.15
C THR A 16 -8.63 -2.76 0.00
N ILE A 17 -8.70 -2.12 -1.17
CA ILE A 17 -7.95 -0.91 -1.48
C ILE A 17 -8.57 0.31 -0.80
N ASP A 18 -9.89 0.43 -0.76
CA ASP A 18 -10.57 1.48 0.01
C ASP A 18 -10.19 1.43 1.49
N HIS A 19 -10.08 0.22 2.06
CA HIS A 19 -9.65 0.07 3.45
C HIS A 19 -8.18 0.46 3.62
N LEU A 20 -7.29 0.00 2.73
CA LEU A 20 -5.87 0.38 2.75
C LEU A 20 -5.69 1.91 2.68
N MET A 21 -6.39 2.57 1.76
CA MET A 21 -6.32 4.01 1.56
C MET A 21 -6.81 4.79 2.79
N LYS A 22 -7.93 4.38 3.40
CA LYS A 22 -8.41 5.00 4.65
C LYS A 22 -7.41 4.93 5.79
N ILE A 23 -6.69 3.82 5.91
CA ILE A 23 -5.62 3.68 6.91
C ILE A 23 -4.49 4.65 6.58
N ILE A 24 -4.03 4.69 5.32
CA ILE A 24 -2.95 5.58 4.89
C ILE A 24 -3.33 7.06 5.11
N ASP A 25 -4.53 7.48 4.72
CA ASP A 25 -5.03 8.85 4.90
C ASP A 25 -5.03 9.27 6.37
N THR A 26 -5.48 8.37 7.25
CA THR A 26 -5.45 8.58 8.71
C THR A 26 -4.01 8.80 9.19
N LYS A 27 -3.05 8.02 8.70
CA LYS A 27 -1.64 8.13 9.11
C LYS A 27 -0.95 9.37 8.55
N LEU A 28 -1.32 9.80 7.34
CA LEU A 28 -0.89 11.08 6.79
C LEU A 28 -1.42 12.24 7.67
N HIS A 29 -2.68 12.19 8.08
CA HIS A 29 -3.26 13.19 8.99
C HIS A 29 -2.58 13.22 10.37
N GLU A 30 -2.22 12.04 10.89
CA GLU A 30 -1.45 11.87 12.13
C GLU A 30 0.05 12.21 11.99
N LYS A 31 0.46 12.76 10.84
CA LYS A 31 1.83 13.21 10.51
C LYS A 31 2.89 12.12 10.68
N TYR A 32 2.60 10.90 10.21
CA TYR A 32 3.65 9.89 10.07
C TYR A 32 4.61 10.28 8.95
N GLU A 33 5.88 9.97 9.14
CA GLU A 33 6.96 10.31 8.21
C GLU A 33 7.33 9.12 7.32
N ARG A 34 6.99 7.89 7.76
CA ARG A 34 7.28 6.66 7.02
C ARG A 34 6.14 5.63 7.12
N ILE A 35 5.81 5.03 5.98
CA ILE A 35 4.97 3.83 5.87
C ILE A 35 5.83 2.63 5.47
N ASN A 36 5.78 1.58 6.28
CA ASN A 36 6.32 0.26 5.99
C ASN A 36 5.15 -0.65 5.57
N LEU A 37 4.97 -0.84 4.26
CA LEU A 37 3.87 -1.62 3.67
C LEU A 37 4.30 -3.07 3.43
N LEU A 38 3.81 -3.98 4.26
CA LEU A 38 4.06 -5.41 4.12
C LEU A 38 3.01 -6.01 3.19
N LEU A 39 3.45 -6.52 2.04
CA LEU A 39 2.60 -7.01 0.95
C LEU A 39 2.65 -8.54 0.85
N SER A 40 1.47 -9.14 0.78
CA SER A 40 1.25 -10.50 0.28
C SER A 40 -0.09 -10.50 -0.46
N SER A 41 -0.05 -10.59 -1.79
CA SER A 41 -1.23 -10.44 -2.64
C SER A 41 -1.10 -11.25 -3.93
N PRO A 42 -2.15 -11.98 -4.35
CA PRO A 42 -2.19 -12.59 -5.67
C PRO A 42 -2.43 -11.57 -6.81
N GLY A 43 -2.51 -10.27 -6.49
CA GLY A 43 -2.89 -9.21 -7.41
C GLY A 43 -4.41 -9.04 -7.53
N GLY A 44 -4.88 -8.58 -8.70
CA GLY A 44 -6.28 -8.23 -8.93
C GLY A 44 -6.45 -7.06 -9.92
N SER A 45 -7.28 -6.09 -9.56
CA SER A 45 -7.61 -4.94 -10.40
C SER A 45 -6.41 -4.04 -10.67
N VAL A 46 -6.04 -3.94 -11.96
CA VAL A 46 -4.97 -3.05 -12.43
C VAL A 46 -5.22 -1.59 -12.04
N PHE A 47 -6.46 -1.11 -12.24
CA PHE A 47 -6.84 0.26 -11.89
C PHE A 47 -6.57 0.58 -10.42
N HIS A 48 -7.01 -0.28 -9.50
CA HIS A 48 -6.85 -0.01 -8.07
C HIS A 48 -5.39 -0.11 -7.63
N GLY A 49 -4.63 -1.08 -8.15
CA GLY A 49 -3.21 -1.20 -7.83
C GLY A 49 -2.38 -0.02 -8.35
N LEU A 50 -2.66 0.46 -9.57
CA LEU A 50 -2.03 1.68 -10.11
C LEU A 50 -2.40 2.93 -9.29
N SER A 51 -3.65 3.04 -8.85
CA SER A 51 -4.08 4.16 -7.99
C SER A 51 -3.30 4.20 -6.68
N VAL A 52 -3.12 3.06 -6.01
CA VAL A 52 -2.30 2.99 -4.77
C VAL A 52 -0.85 3.33 -5.05
N TYR A 53 -0.24 2.73 -6.08
CA TYR A 53 1.16 3.01 -6.43
C TYR A 53 1.39 4.49 -6.71
N ASN A 54 0.59 5.10 -7.58
CA ASN A 54 0.74 6.50 -7.95
C ASN A 54 0.48 7.43 -6.76
N PHE A 55 -0.49 7.11 -5.91
CA PHE A 55 -0.75 7.86 -4.68
C PHE A 55 0.46 7.81 -3.75
N LEU A 56 1.01 6.63 -3.47
CA LEU A 56 2.16 6.46 -2.58
C LEU A 56 3.43 7.14 -3.15
N LYS A 57 3.67 7.08 -4.45
CA LYS A 57 4.80 7.79 -5.10
C LYS A 57 4.63 9.31 -5.09
N GLY A 58 3.40 9.81 -5.17
CA GLY A 58 3.09 11.24 -5.15
C GLY A 58 2.91 11.83 -3.74
N ALA A 59 2.79 10.99 -2.70
CA ALA A 59 2.58 11.44 -1.34
C ALA A 59 3.88 11.98 -0.71
N PRO A 60 3.80 13.01 0.16
CA PRO A 60 4.96 13.56 0.86
C PRO A 60 5.34 12.71 2.08
N ILE A 61 5.49 11.39 1.91
CA ILE A 61 5.83 10.43 2.96
C ILE A 61 6.82 9.40 2.43
N GLU A 62 7.75 8.92 3.26
CA GLU A 62 8.63 7.82 2.88
C GLU A 62 7.83 6.51 2.84
N VAL A 63 8.01 5.71 1.78
CA VAL A 63 7.32 4.42 1.63
C VAL A 63 8.35 3.33 1.39
N TYR A 64 8.29 2.29 2.23
CA TYR A 64 9.06 1.06 2.10
C TYR A 64 8.10 -0.11 1.92
N THR A 65 8.38 -0.98 0.96
CA THR A 65 7.57 -2.14 0.64
C THR A 65 8.32 -3.42 0.98
N TYR A 66 7.61 -4.39 1.54
CA TYR A 66 8.18 -5.67 1.95
C TYR A 66 7.32 -6.80 1.40
N ASN A 67 7.90 -7.63 0.54
CA ASN A 67 7.26 -8.90 0.19
C ASN A 67 7.51 -9.90 1.32
N PHE A 68 6.48 -10.20 2.12
CA PHE A 68 6.58 -11.17 3.23
C PHE A 68 5.94 -12.54 2.91
N GLY A 69 5.43 -12.70 1.69
CA GLY A 69 4.73 -13.89 1.24
C GLY A 69 4.89 -14.06 -0.27
N SER A 70 3.78 -13.92 -1.01
CA SER A 70 3.79 -13.84 -2.47
C SER A 70 3.22 -12.50 -2.90
N VAL A 71 3.86 -11.84 -3.86
CA VAL A 71 3.37 -10.59 -4.45
C VAL A 71 3.31 -10.81 -5.95
N ASP A 72 2.10 -10.94 -6.49
CA ASP A 72 1.86 -11.38 -7.86
C ASP A 72 1.08 -10.33 -8.66
N SER A 73 1.20 -10.39 -9.99
CA SER A 73 0.42 -9.57 -10.93
C SER A 73 0.51 -8.06 -10.58
N ILE A 74 -0.61 -7.34 -10.50
CA ILE A 74 -0.61 -5.91 -10.13
C ILE A 74 -0.02 -5.63 -8.73
N GLY A 75 0.03 -6.64 -7.84
CA GLY A 75 0.70 -6.52 -6.56
C GLY A 75 2.19 -6.16 -6.72
N ILE A 76 2.84 -6.60 -7.79
CA ILE A 76 4.24 -6.24 -8.11
C ILE A 76 4.39 -4.73 -8.30
N VAL A 77 3.44 -4.09 -8.98
CA VAL A 77 3.48 -2.64 -9.19
C VAL A 77 3.33 -1.91 -7.86
N MET A 78 2.46 -2.37 -6.96
CA MET A 78 2.36 -1.82 -5.61
C MET A 78 3.62 -2.02 -4.76
N TYR A 79 4.44 -3.03 -5.09
CA TYR A 79 5.69 -3.33 -4.41
C TYR A 79 6.88 -2.50 -4.92
N CYS A 80 6.93 -2.11 -6.20
CA CYS A 80 8.00 -1.28 -6.78
C CYS A 80 7.90 0.21 -6.41
#